data_AF-N4TQP7-F1
#
_entry.id   AF-N4TQP7-F1
#
_cell.length_a   1.000
_cell.length_b   1.000
_cell.length_c   1.000
_cell.angle_alpha   90.00
_cell.angle_beta   90.00
_cell.angle_gamma   90.00
#
_symmetry.space_group_name_H-M   'P 1'
#
loop_
_entity.id
_entity.type
_entity.pdbx_description
1 polymer ?
#
loop_
_entity_poly.entity_id
_entity_poly.type
_entity_poly.pdbx_seq_one_letter_code
_entity_poly.pdbx_strand_id
1 'polypeptide(L)'
;MFFKTYQKLLGAGCLALYLAGCGSDSSEPLVEVEKNSFNSTVKIISKTDNIEIQDLKLNRGNCEHDQNFLVKLIQDTANEYLFASEKEKAIKNHQAKIARLQKDLEELTQYVQQFNNLDKFLDNIYNAIAQMDYFK
;
A
#
# COMPACT_ATOMS: atom_id res chain seq x y z
N MET A 1 7.43 1.99 4.03
CA MET A 1 8.27 0.85 3.57
C MET A 1 7.43 -0.35 3.16
N PHE A 2 6.36 -0.69 3.90
CA PHE A 2 5.47 -1.83 3.63
C PHE A 2 4.86 -1.90 2.20
N PHE A 3 4.32 -0.80 1.67
CA PHE A 3 3.69 -0.79 0.33
C PHE A 3 4.63 -1.23 -0.81
N LYS A 4 5.90 -0.84 -0.72
CA LYS A 4 6.92 -1.14 -1.74
C LYS A 4 7.31 -2.62 -1.75
N THR A 5 7.21 -3.28 -0.60
CA THR A 5 7.48 -4.71 -0.45
C THR A 5 6.29 -5.54 -0.94
N TYR A 6 5.07 -5.11 -0.64
CA TYR A 6 3.84 -5.77 -1.11
C TYR A 6 3.68 -5.73 -2.63
N GLN A 7 3.96 -4.60 -3.28
CA GLN A 7 3.92 -4.51 -4.75
C GLN A 7 4.95 -5.44 -5.42
N LYS A 8 6.15 -5.58 -4.85
CA LYS A 8 7.16 -6.51 -5.36
C LYS A 8 6.76 -7.97 -5.18
N LEU A 9 6.09 -8.29 -4.07
CA LEU A 9 5.61 -9.64 -3.78
C LEU A 9 4.46 -10.03 -4.72
N LEU A 10 3.51 -9.12 -4.95
CA LEU A 10 2.40 -9.32 -5.89
C LEU A 10 2.88 -9.43 -7.34
N GLY A 11 3.81 -8.56 -7.75
CA GLY A 11 4.42 -8.63 -9.08
C GLY A 11 5.18 -9.94 -9.32
N ALA A 12 5.96 -10.40 -8.33
CA ALA A 12 6.68 -11.67 -8.40
C ALA A 12 5.73 -12.88 -8.37
N GLY A 13 4.65 -12.81 -7.59
CA GLY A 13 3.62 -13.85 -7.54
C GLY A 13 2.86 -14.01 -8.85
N CYS A 14 2.49 -12.90 -9.50
CA CYS A 14 1.84 -12.93 -10.82
C CYS A 14 2.78 -13.46 -11.91
N LEU A 15 4.07 -13.09 -11.88
CA LEU A 15 5.08 -13.64 -12.79
C LEU A 15 5.32 -15.13 -12.57
N ALA A 16 5.35 -15.59 -11.32
CA ALA A 16 5.49 -17.00 -10.98
C ALA A 16 4.27 -17.82 -11.45
N LEU A 17 3.05 -17.29 -11.32
CA LEU A 17 1.83 -17.93 -11.85
C LEU A 17 1.81 -17.94 -13.38
N TYR A 18 2.28 -16.87 -14.03
CA TYR A 18 2.42 -16.83 -15.49
C TYR A 18 3.45 -17.86 -16.00
N LEU A 19 4.58 -18.00 -15.30
CA LEU A 19 5.62 -18.97 -15.66
C LEU A 19 5.25 -20.42 -15.29
N ALA A 20 4.53 -20.65 -14.20
CA ALA A 20 4.01 -21.98 -13.84
C ALA A 20 2.80 -22.40 -14.71
N GLY A 21 2.07 -21.44 -15.26
CA GLY A 21 0.98 -21.66 -16.23
C GLY A 21 1.43 -21.70 -17.69
N CYS A 22 2.64 -21.22 -17.99
CA CYS A 22 3.30 -21.40 -19.28
C CYS A 22 3.92 -22.80 -19.31
N GLY A 23 3.05 -23.80 -19.49
CA GLY A 23 3.39 -25.21 -19.51
C GLY A 23 4.63 -25.48 -20.36
N SER A 24 5.62 -26.10 -19.73
CA SER A 24 6.67 -26.83 -20.41
C SER A 24 6.03 -27.92 -21.28
N ASP A 25 6.29 -27.87 -22.59
CA ASP A 25 5.81 -28.77 -23.65
C ASP A 25 6.29 -30.24 -23.54
N SER A 26 6.37 -30.83 -22.34
CA SER A 26 6.97 -32.17 -22.17
C SER A 26 6.13 -33.20 -21.42
N SER A 27 4.87 -32.90 -21.08
CA SER A 27 3.96 -33.89 -20.52
C SER A 27 2.58 -33.70 -21.15
N GLU A 28 1.99 -34.79 -21.66
CA GLU A 28 0.60 -34.74 -22.08
C GLU A 28 -0.27 -34.20 -20.93
N PRO A 29 -1.18 -33.27 -21.19
CA PRO A 29 -2.02 -32.70 -20.15
C PRO A 29 -2.89 -33.81 -19.53
N LEU A 30 -2.84 -33.92 -18.19
CA LEU A 30 -3.65 -34.89 -17.42
C LEU A 30 -5.16 -34.66 -17.63
N VAL A 31 -5.52 -33.42 -17.93
CA VAL A 31 -6.88 -33.00 -18.29
C VAL A 31 -6.86 -32.37 -19.67
N GLU A 32 -7.59 -32.97 -20.59
CA GLU A 32 -7.78 -32.47 -21.94
C GLU A 32 -9.12 -31.73 -22.03
N VAL A 33 -9.13 -30.56 -22.67
CA VAL A 33 -10.34 -29.74 -22.86
C VAL A 33 -10.56 -29.53 -24.35
N GLU A 34 -11.52 -30.25 -24.90
CA GLU A 34 -11.96 -30.10 -26.27
C GLU A 34 -13.08 -29.05 -26.34
N LYS A 35 -12.89 -28.03 -27.16
CA LYS A 35 -13.90 -26.99 -27.41
C LYS A 35 -14.53 -27.24 -28.76
N ASN A 36 -15.83 -27.53 -28.80
CA ASN A 36 -16.57 -27.61 -30.04
C ASN A 36 -17.22 -26.24 -30.34
N SER A 37 -16.67 -25.53 -31.31
CA SER A 37 -17.15 -24.20 -31.71
C SER A 37 -18.50 -24.22 -32.42
N PHE A 38 -18.90 -25.35 -33.02
CA PHE A 38 -20.13 -25.46 -33.81
C PHE A 38 -21.38 -25.57 -32.94
N ASN A 39 -21.30 -26.25 -31.79
CA ASN A 39 -22.42 -26.43 -30.87
C ASN A 39 -22.21 -25.71 -29.52
N SER A 40 -21.10 -24.98 -29.37
CA SER A 40 -20.69 -24.31 -28.12
C SER A 40 -20.62 -25.25 -26.90
N THR A 41 -20.37 -26.54 -27.13
CA THR A 41 -20.14 -27.50 -26.05
C THR A 41 -18.66 -27.62 -25.73
N VAL A 42 -18.37 -27.86 -24.46
CA VAL A 42 -17.03 -28.21 -23.99
C VAL A 42 -17.05 -29.67 -23.56
N LYS A 43 -15.99 -30.39 -23.90
CA LYS A 43 -15.73 -31.73 -23.42
C LYS A 43 -14.46 -31.69 -22.59
N ILE A 44 -14.52 -32.27 -21.39
CA ILE A 44 -13.40 -32.36 -20.45
C ILE A 44 -13.10 -33.84 -20.24
N ILE A 45 -11.85 -34.22 -20.47
CA ILE A 45 -11.36 -35.59 -20.32
C ILE A 45 -10.28 -35.58 -19.26
N SER A 46 -10.49 -36.26 -18.13
CA SER A 46 -9.43 -36.59 -17.18
C SER A 46 -8.86 -37.95 -17.55
N LYS A 47 -7.63 -37.97 -18.07
CA LYS A 47 -6.92 -39.22 -18.38
C LYS A 47 -6.54 -39.99 -17.11
N THR A 48 -6.20 -39.27 -16.03
CA THR A 48 -5.82 -39.86 -14.74
C THR A 48 -6.98 -40.57 -14.07
N ASP A 49 -8.16 -39.97 -14.09
CA ASP A 49 -9.35 -40.51 -13.41
C ASP A 49 -10.23 -41.36 -14.35
N ASN A 50 -9.89 -41.40 -15.64
CA ASN A 50 -10.69 -42.01 -16.70
C ASN A 50 -12.15 -41.47 -16.71
N ILE A 51 -12.29 -40.17 -16.48
CA ILE A 51 -13.58 -39.47 -16.45
C ILE A 51 -13.72 -38.61 -17.70
N GLU A 52 -14.86 -38.71 -18.35
CA GLU A 52 -15.22 -37.85 -19.47
C GLU A 52 -16.52 -37.11 -19.16
N ILE A 53 -16.48 -35.77 -19.27
CA ILE A 53 -17.62 -34.90 -19.12
C ILE A 53 -17.88 -34.26 -20.48
N GLN A 54 -18.96 -34.68 -21.14
CA GLN A 54 -19.37 -34.19 -22.46
C GLN A 54 -20.50 -33.17 -22.35
N ASP A 55 -20.80 -32.49 -23.46
CA ASP A 55 -21.96 -31.62 -23.63
C ASP A 55 -22.09 -30.49 -22.59
N LEU A 56 -20.95 -30.01 -22.05
CA LEU A 56 -20.95 -28.85 -21.15
C LEU A 56 -21.36 -27.61 -21.93
N LYS A 57 -22.62 -27.22 -21.74
CA LYS A 57 -23.18 -26.00 -22.31
C LYS A 57 -22.76 -24.81 -21.47
N LEU A 58 -21.80 -24.05 -21.96
CA LEU A 58 -21.43 -22.79 -21.32
C LEU A 58 -22.57 -21.79 -21.48
N ASN A 59 -23.04 -21.21 -20.37
CA ASN A 59 -24.03 -20.13 -20.40
C ASN A 59 -23.38 -18.80 -20.85
N ARG A 60 -22.97 -18.73 -22.12
CA ARG A 60 -22.38 -17.52 -22.72
C ARG A 60 -23.39 -16.41 -22.94
N GLY A 61 -24.70 -16.72 -22.93
CA GLY A 61 -25.76 -15.73 -23.12
C GLY A 61 -25.84 -14.68 -22.00
N ASN A 62 -25.24 -14.96 -20.85
CA ASN A 62 -25.10 -14.02 -19.73
C ASN A 62 -23.70 -13.40 -19.63
N CYS A 63 -22.79 -13.71 -20.55
CA CYS A 63 -21.46 -13.14 -20.60
C CYS A 63 -21.48 -11.91 -21.52
N GLU A 64 -21.71 -10.73 -20.94
CA GLU A 64 -21.57 -9.48 -21.66
C GLU A 64 -20.07 -9.20 -21.88
N HIS A 65 -19.62 -9.28 -23.14
CA HIS A 65 -18.24 -9.02 -23.49
C HIS A 65 -18.03 -7.52 -23.71
N ASP A 66 -17.59 -6.81 -22.67
CA ASP A 66 -17.12 -5.44 -22.83
C ASP A 66 -15.72 -5.45 -23.46
N GLN A 67 -15.68 -5.14 -24.76
CA GLN A 67 -14.43 -5.05 -25.54
C GLN A 67 -13.45 -4.02 -24.95
N ASN A 68 -13.95 -3.05 -24.17
CA ASN A 68 -13.16 -2.01 -23.54
C ASN A 68 -12.82 -2.31 -22.08
N PHE A 69 -13.16 -3.50 -21.57
CA PHE A 69 -12.93 -3.87 -20.17
C PHE A 69 -11.45 -3.72 -19.76
N LEU A 70 -10.53 -4.20 -20.60
CA LEU A 70 -9.08 -4.06 -20.35
C LEU A 70 -8.63 -2.60 -20.32
N VAL A 71 -9.17 -1.77 -21.22
CA VAL A 71 -8.85 -0.34 -21.28
C VAL A 71 -9.35 0.38 -20.02
N LYS A 72 -10.59 0.08 -19.59
CA LYS A 72 -11.16 0.62 -18.35
C LYS A 72 -10.33 0.22 -17.13
N LEU A 73 -9.97 -1.06 -17.01
CA LEU A 73 -9.12 -1.53 -15.91
C LEU A 73 -7.76 -0.82 -15.86
N ILE A 74 -7.11 -0.64 -17.01
CA ILE A 74 -5.83 0.08 -17.07
C ILE A 74 -6.02 1.55 -16.65
N GLN A 75 -7.08 2.21 -17.12
CA GLN A 75 -7.39 3.59 -16.80
C GLN A 75 -7.68 3.78 -15.30
N ASP A 76 -8.53 2.92 -14.73
CA ASP A 76 -8.90 2.96 -13.32
C ASP A 76 -7.67 2.73 -12.44
N THR A 77 -6.85 1.75 -12.80
CA THR A 77 -5.57 1.49 -12.14
C THR A 77 -4.65 2.72 -12.18
N ALA A 78 -4.52 3.37 -13.35
CA ALA A 78 -3.69 4.57 -13.48
C ALA A 78 -4.22 5.75 -12.64
N ASN A 79 -5.55 5.93 -12.59
CA ASN A 79 -6.20 6.96 -11.79
C ASN A 79 -5.98 6.73 -10.29
N GLU A 80 -6.11 5.49 -9.81
CA GLU A 80 -5.82 5.13 -8.42
C GLU A 80 -4.36 5.42 -8.05
N TYR A 81 -3.42 5.06 -8.94
CA TYR A 81 -2.00 5.35 -8.72
C TYR A 81 -1.71 6.85 -8.66
N LEU A 82 -2.32 7.64 -9.55
CA LEU A 82 -2.16 9.09 -9.56
C LEU A 82 -2.70 9.70 -8.26
N PHE A 83 -3.92 9.32 -7.86
CA PHE A 83 -4.53 9.78 -6.62
C PHE A 83 -3.67 9.45 -5.40
N ALA A 84 -3.17 8.21 -5.32
CA ALA A 84 -2.28 7.79 -4.23
C ALA A 84 -0.98 8.62 -4.20
N SER A 85 -0.38 8.91 -5.37
CA SER A 85 0.83 9.72 -5.48
C SER A 85 0.63 11.16 -5.00
N GLU A 86 -0.49 11.78 -5.36
CA GLU A 86 -0.83 13.14 -4.91
C GLU A 86 -1.01 13.20 -3.39
N LYS A 87 -1.70 12.20 -2.81
CA LYS A 87 -1.85 12.09 -1.36
C LYS A 87 -0.52 11.86 -0.66
N GLU A 88 0.37 11.04 -1.21
CA GLU A 88 1.71 10.83 -0.65
C GLU A 88 2.53 12.13 -0.64
N LYS A 89 2.46 12.92 -1.72
CA LYS A 89 3.11 14.24 -1.80
C LYS A 89 2.56 15.21 -0.76
N ALA A 90 1.24 15.24 -0.58
CA ALA A 90 0.60 16.06 0.44
C ALA A 90 1.07 15.65 1.85
N ILE A 91 1.11 14.35 2.15
CA ILE A 91 1.57 13.83 3.44
C ILE A 91 3.02 14.26 3.72
N LYS A 92 3.93 14.11 2.74
CA LYS A 92 5.34 14.53 2.90
C LYS A 92 5.47 16.03 3.20
N ASN A 93 4.68 16.87 2.55
CA ASN A 93 4.68 18.30 2.82
C ASN A 93 4.20 18.60 4.27
N HIS A 94 3.12 17.96 4.71
CA HIS A 94 2.63 18.12 6.08
C HIS A 94 3.66 17.62 7.10
N GLN A 95 4.33 16.50 6.85
CA GLN A 95 5.42 16.00 7.71
C GLN A 95 6.56 17.02 7.82
N ALA A 96 6.97 17.66 6.73
CA ALA A 96 8.00 18.69 6.76
C ALA A 96 7.57 19.92 7.60
N LYS A 97 6.31 20.33 7.52
CA LYS A 97 5.76 21.43 8.35
C LYS A 97 5.72 21.05 9.83
N ILE A 98 5.28 19.82 10.14
CA ILE A 98 5.25 19.31 11.52
C ILE A 98 6.67 19.30 12.11
N ALA A 99 7.66 18.82 11.36
CA ALA A 99 9.05 18.79 11.83
C ALA A 99 9.60 20.19 12.16
N ARG A 100 9.24 21.21 11.37
CA ARG A 100 9.61 22.60 11.67
C ARG A 100 8.95 23.10 12.94
N LEU A 101 7.64 22.90 13.08
CA LEU A 101 6.91 23.32 14.29
C LEU A 101 7.42 22.61 15.55
N GLN A 102 7.83 21.35 15.45
CA GLN A 102 8.45 20.63 16.56
C GLN A 102 9.77 21.27 16.98
N LYS A 103 10.60 21.70 16.02
CA LYS A 103 11.84 22.44 16.30
C LYS A 103 11.56 23.78 16.97
N ASP A 104 10.61 24.55 16.44
CA ASP A 104 10.23 25.85 16.99
C ASP A 104 9.71 25.71 18.44
N LEU A 105 8.95 24.65 18.72
CA LEU A 105 8.47 24.34 20.07
C LEU A 105 9.60 23.96 21.03
N GLU A 106 10.60 23.22 20.55
CA GLU A 106 11.79 22.86 21.34
C GLU A 106 12.62 24.11 21.69
N GLU A 107 12.84 25.00 20.73
CA GLU A 107 13.53 26.29 20.95
C GLU A 107 12.76 27.15 21.96
N LEU A 108 11.44 27.27 21.83
CA LEU A 108 10.61 28.00 22.77
C LEU A 108 10.69 27.40 24.18
N THR A 109 10.70 26.07 24.28
CA THR A 109 10.83 25.37 25.57
C THR A 109 12.17 25.70 26.24
N GLN A 110 13.27 25.72 25.48
CA GLN A 110 14.59 26.10 26.00
C GLN A 110 14.60 27.56 26.47
N TYR A 111 13.97 28.47 25.73
CA TYR A 111 13.84 29.87 26.13
C TYR A 111 13.10 29.99 27.47
N VAL A 112 11.95 29.36 27.62
CA VAL A 112 11.18 29.36 28.88
C VAL A 112 12.00 28.82 30.06
N GLN A 113 12.79 27.77 29.86
CA GLN A 113 13.68 27.24 30.90
C GLN A 113 14.74 28.26 31.33
N GLN A 114 15.31 29.03 30.40
CA GLN A 114 16.26 30.10 30.73
C GLN A 114 15.60 31.20 31.57
N PHE A 115 14.36 31.59 31.25
CA PHE A 115 13.61 32.55 32.06
C PHE A 115 13.36 32.05 33.48
N ASN A 116 12.94 30.80 33.65
CA ASN A 116 12.73 30.22 34.97
C ASN A 116 14.01 30.21 35.82
N ASN A 117 15.16 29.95 35.20
CA ASN A 117 16.45 30.00 35.88
C ASN A 117 16.82 31.43 36.30
N LEU A 118 16.54 32.43 35.46
CA LEU A 118 16.77 33.83 35.78
C LEU A 118 15.86 34.31 36.92
N ASP A 119 14.58 33.95 36.88
CA ASP A 119 13.60 34.29 37.91
C ASP A 119 14.05 33.76 39.29
N LYS A 120 14.44 32.47 39.34
CA LYS A 120 15.01 31.85 40.54
C LYS A 120 16.30 32.53 41.01
N PHE A 121 17.13 33.02 40.09
CA PHE A 121 18.35 33.75 40.44
C PHE A 121 18.02 35.11 41.08
N LEU A 122 17.04 35.83 40.55
CA LEU A 122 16.57 37.09 41.12
C LEU A 122 15.97 36.90 42.52
N ASP A 123 15.17 35.85 42.72
CA ASP A 123 14.65 35.48 44.05
C ASP A 123 15.76 35.25 45.07
N ASN A 124 16.83 34.55 44.67
CA ASN A 124 17.98 34.31 45.55
C ASN A 124 18.69 35.62 45.93
N ILE A 125 18.87 36.55 44.98
CA ILE A 125 19.44 37.87 45.26
C ILE A 125 18.56 38.64 46.25
N TYR A 126 17.25 38.68 46.00
CA TYR A 126 16.31 39.39 46.87
C TYR A 126 16.37 38.85 48.31
N ASN A 127 16.34 37.53 48.46
CA ASN A 127 16.44 36.88 49.77
C ASN A 127 17.77 37.19 50.48
N ALA A 128 18.89 37.25 49.74
CA ALA A 128 20.20 37.59 50.31
C ALA A 128 20.26 39.06 50.79
N ILE A 129 19.70 39.99 50.01
CA ILE A 129 19.61 41.41 50.40
C ILE A 129 18.74 41.57 51.65
N ALA A 130 17.55 40.94 51.67
CA ALA A 130 16.65 40.99 52.81
C ALA A 130 17.28 40.44 54.10
N GLN A 131 18.13 39.41 54.00
CA GLN A 131 18.89 38.91 55.15
C GLN A 131 19.93 39.92 55.64
N MET A 132 20.64 40.60 54.74
CA MET A 132 21.63 41.62 55.13
C MET A 132 21.00 42.82 55.84
N ASP A 133 19.82 43.27 55.41
CA ASP A 133 19.10 44.37 56.07
C ASP A 133 18.57 43.99 57.46
N TYR A 134 18.32 42.71 57.73
CA TYR A 134 17.86 42.22 59.04
C TYR A 134 18.96 42.23 60.12
N PHE A 135 20.24 42.29 59.73
CA PHE A 135 21.40 42.31 60.64
C PHE A 135 21.96 43.73 60.89
N LYS A 136 21.26 44.77 60.42
CA LYS A 136 21.65 46.18 60.52
C LYS A 136 20.83 46.90 61.56
#